data_AF-A0A432QM43-F1
#
_entry.id   AF-A0A432QM43-F1
#
_cell.length_a   1.000
_cell.length_b   1.000
_cell.length_c   1.000
_cell.angle_alpha   90.00
_cell.angle_beta   90.00
_cell.angle_gamma   90.00
#
_symmetry.space_group_name_H-M   'P 1'
#
loop_
_entity.id
_entity.type
_entity.pdbx_description
1 polymer ?
#
loop_
_entity_poly.entity_id
_entity_poly.type
_entity_poly.pdbx_seq_one_letter_code
_entity_poly.pdbx_strand_id
1 'polypeptide(L)' 'RATIFQEGFRGADASGIPGTGHGLSFIRHVIELHGGTVGYEATPEGNNFYFTLPAPPVTSTRHA' A
#
# COMPACT_ATOMS: atom_id res chain seq x y z
N ARG A 1 11.18 7.97 3.68
CA ARG A 1 10.56 6.67 4.04
C ARG A 1 9.54 6.18 2.99
N ALA A 2 9.72 6.50 1.69
CA ALA A 2 8.82 6.11 0.59
C ALA A 2 9.48 5.15 -0.43
N THR A 3 10.70 4.69 -0.15
CA THR A 3 11.52 3.95 -1.11
C THR A 3 11.03 2.54 -1.36
N ILE A 4 10.33 1.91 -0.41
CA ILE A 4 9.83 0.52 -0.57
C ILE A 4 8.77 0.37 -1.65
N PHE A 5 8.11 1.47 -2.03
CA PHE A 5 7.12 1.52 -3.10
C PHE A 5 7.74 1.98 -4.43
N GLN A 6 9.05 2.21 -4.50
CA GLN A 6 9.72 2.50 -5.76
C GLN A 6 9.84 1.23 -6.59
N GLU A 7 9.72 1.40 -7.90
CA GLU A 7 9.85 0.30 -8.84
C GLU A 7 11.22 -0.37 -8.71
N GLY A 8 11.23 -1.70 -8.66
CA GLY A 8 12.46 -2.49 -8.55
C GLY A 8 13.10 -2.47 -7.16
N PHE A 9 12.49 -1.83 -6.16
CA PHE A 9 13.04 -1.82 -4.81
C PHE A 9 13.07 -3.24 -4.21
N ARG A 10 14.20 -3.57 -3.58
CA ARG A 10 14.43 -4.83 -2.87
C ARG A 10 15.05 -4.53 -1.51
N GLY A 11 14.51 -5.15 -0.46
CA GLY A 11 15.11 -5.07 0.88
C GLY A 11 16.46 -5.77 0.93
N ALA A 12 17.33 -5.36 1.85
CA ALA A 12 18.68 -5.93 2.00
C ALA A 12 18.63 -7.46 2.22
N ASP A 13 17.66 -7.93 2.99
CA ASP A 13 17.48 -9.35 3.31
C ASP A 13 16.86 -10.16 2.15
N ALA A 14 16.44 -9.51 1.06
CA ALA A 14 15.86 -10.17 -0.10
C ALA A 14 16.93 -10.71 -1.08
N SER A 15 18.21 -10.59 -0.75
CA SER A 15 19.32 -11.12 -1.55
C SER A 15 19.22 -12.64 -1.69
N GLY A 16 19.38 -13.15 -2.91
CA GLY A 16 19.24 -14.58 -3.21
C GLY A 16 17.80 -15.11 -3.23
N ILE A 17 16.82 -14.30 -2.87
CA ILE A 17 15.39 -14.65 -2.99
C ILE A 17 14.90 -14.26 -4.39
N PRO A 18 14.28 -15.18 -5.16
CA PRO A 18 13.69 -14.84 -6.46
C PRO A 18 12.62 -13.74 -6.34
N GLY A 19 12.66 -12.77 -7.24
CA GLY A 19 11.72 -11.65 -7.28
C GLY A 19 12.27 -10.48 -8.07
N THR A 20 11.43 -9.50 -8.38
CA THR A 20 11.77 -8.35 -9.22
C THR A 20 11.54 -6.99 -8.54
N GLY A 21 10.83 -6.96 -7.42
CA GLY A 21 10.58 -5.72 -6.68
C GLY A 21 9.45 -4.84 -7.24
N HIS A 22 8.61 -5.36 -8.15
CA HIS A 22 7.50 -4.58 -8.75
C HIS A 22 6.19 -4.61 -7.95
N GLY A 23 6.05 -5.51 -6.96
CA GLY A 23 4.76 -5.73 -6.29
C GLY A 23 4.23 -4.49 -5.55
N LEU A 24 5.07 -3.89 -4.71
CA LEU A 24 4.67 -2.70 -3.94
C LEU A 24 4.50 -1.46 -4.82
N SER A 25 5.34 -1.27 -5.85
CA SER A 25 5.17 -0.16 -6.79
C SER A 25 3.87 -0.30 -7.59
N PHE A 26 3.50 -1.51 -8.00
CA PHE A 26 2.22 -1.79 -8.66
C PHE A 26 1.03 -1.49 -7.74
N ILE A 27 1.07 -1.94 -6.48
CA ILE A 27 0.02 -1.64 -5.49
C ILE A 27 -0.17 -0.13 -5.33
N ARG A 28 0.95 0.61 -5.16
CA ARG A 28 0.91 2.07 -5.08
C ARG A 28 0.25 2.70 -6.30
N HIS A 29 0.64 2.26 -7.50
CA HIS A 29 0.06 2.78 -8.74
C HIS A 29 -1.44 2.54 -8.83
N VAL A 30 -1.91 1.32 -8.51
CA VAL A 30 -3.34 0.99 -8.50
C VAL A 30 -4.09 1.86 -7.50
N ILE A 31 -3.58 2.05 -6.28
CA ILE A 31 -4.25 2.87 -5.27
C ILE A 31 -4.29 4.35 -5.68
N GLU A 32 -3.18 4.90 -6.20
CA GLU A 32 -3.11 6.27 -6.68
C GLU A 32 -4.06 6.52 -7.87
N LEU A 33 -4.20 5.55 -8.78
CA LEU A 33 -5.19 5.60 -9.88
C LEU A 33 -6.63 5.73 -9.37
N HIS A 34 -6.94 5.17 -8.21
CA HIS A 34 -8.25 5.28 -7.57
C HIS A 34 -8.37 6.52 -6.65
N GLY A 35 -7.40 7.44 -6.70
CA GLY A 35 -7.38 8.65 -5.85
C GLY A 35 -7.07 8.36 -4.38
N GLY A 36 -6.53 7.18 -4.08
CA GLY A 36 -6.19 6.75 -2.74
C GLY A 36 -4.79 7.10 -2.31
N THR A 37 -4.44 6.68 -1.09
CA THR A 37 -3.07 6.75 -0.56
C THR A 37 -2.67 5.41 0.04
N VAL A 38 -1.38 5.09 0.01
CA VAL A 38 -0.82 3.84 0.53
C VAL A 38 0.28 4.15 1.53
N GLY A 39 0.44 3.30 2.54
CA GLY A 39 1.49 3.42 3.53
C GLY A 39 1.79 2.11 4.24
N TYR A 40 2.74 2.19 5.17
CA TYR A 40 3.03 1.10 6.07
C TYR A 40 3.49 1.62 7.43
N GLU A 41 3.27 0.81 8.46
CA GLU A 41 3.74 1.05 9.81
C GLU A 41 4.52 -0.18 10.26
N ALA A 42 5.75 0.03 10.74
CA ALA A 42 6.53 -1.05 11.34
C ALA A 42 5.93 -1.41 12.71
N THR A 43 5.77 -2.70 12.96
CA THR A 43 5.30 -3.28 14.22
C THR A 43 6.37 -4.18 14.82
N PRO A 44 6.29 -4.56 16.11
CA PRO A 44 7.27 -5.48 16.70
C PRO A 44 7.34 -6.83 15.97
N GLU A 45 6.23 -7.31 15.41
CA GLU A 45 6.12 -8.59 14.72
C GLU A 45 6.25 -8.48 13.19
N GLY A 46 6.47 -7.28 12.62
CA GLY A 46 6.57 -7.10 11.18
C GLY A 46 6.17 -5.71 10.68
N ASN A 47 5.32 -5.66 9.66
CA ASN A 47 4.84 -4.42 9.07
C ASN A 47 3.34 -4.52 8.78
N ASN A 48 2.59 -3.52 9.20
CA ASN A 48 1.21 -3.31 8.78
C ASN A 48 1.22 -2.48 7.49
N PHE A 49 0.76 -3.06 6.39
CA PHE A 49 0.51 -2.33 5.15
C PHE A 49 -0.93 -1.87 5.12
N TYR A 50 -1.16 -0.61 4.73
CA TYR A 50 -2.49 -0.04 4.67
C TYR A 50 -2.67 0.85 3.46
N PHE A 51 -3.92 1.10 3.11
CA PHE A 51 -4.30 2.08 2.10
C PHE A 51 -5.64 2.70 2.43
N THR A 52 -5.88 3.86 1.86
CA THR A 52 -7.17 4.54 1.91
C THR A 52 -7.65 4.79 0.50
N LEU A 53 -8.96 4.70 0.29
CA LEU A 53 -9.62 5.07 -0.95
C LEU A 53 -10.71 6.11 -0.65
N PRO A 54 -10.98 7.05 -1.57
CA PRO A 54 -12.16 7.89 -1.48
C PRO A 54 -13.42 7.03 -1.42
N ALA A 55 -14.23 7.21 -0.38
CA ALA A 55 -15.53 6.57 -0.25
C ALA A 55 -16.63 7.59 -0.57
N PRO A 56 -17.72 7.18 -1.24
CA PRO A 56 -18.88 8.04 -1.38
C PRO A 56 -19.43 8.41 0.00
N PRO A 57 -20.08 9.58 0.13
CA PRO A 57 -20.69 9.99 1.39
C PRO A 57 -21.69 8.92 1.84
N VAL A 58 -21.56 8.50 3.11
CA VAL A 58 -22.47 7.52 3.69
C VAL A 58 -23.82 8.19 3.89
N THR A 59 -24.76 7.95 2.98
CA THR A 59 -26.15 8.38 3.16
C THR A 59 -26.78 7.54 4.26
N SER A 60 -26.88 8.10 5.46
CA SER A 60 -27.71 7.50 6.52
C SER A 60 -29.17 7.65 6.13
N THR A 61 -29.75 6.61 5.54
CA THR A 61 -31.20 6.51 5.40
C THR A 61 -31.80 6.44 6.80
N ARG A 62 -32.34 7.56 7.30
CA ARG A 62 -33.18 7.53 8.50
C ARG A 62 -34.49 6.84 8.12
N HIS A 63 -34.70 5.63 8.63
CA HIS A 63 -36.03 5.05 8.66
C HIS A 63 -36.86 5.83 9.69
N ALA A 64 -37.88 6.53 9.21
CA ALA A 64 -38.95 7.10 10.02
C ALA A 64 -39.95 6.02 10.41
#